data_AF-A0A8B7N7I4-F1
#
_entry.id   AF-A0A8B7N7I4-F1
#
_cell.length_a   1.000
_cell.length_b   1.000
_cell.length_c   1.000
_cell.angle_alpha   90.00
_cell.angle_beta   90.00
_cell.angle_gamma   90.00
#
_symmetry.space_group_name_H-M   'P 1'
#
loop_
_entity.id
_entity.type
_entity.pdbx_description
1 polymer ?
#
loop_
_entity_poly.entity_id
_entity_poly.type
_entity_poly.pdbx_seq_one_letter_code
_entity_poly.pdbx_strand_id
1 'polypeptide(L)'
;MSVGGLVLFGLVTEVVLPVWTVQEAGVASQVACASRCSQHDACGGFQWNSSSCFLVVVASVPGAVNGAMTNAFRLNSYRTNYHLYEFPPPPGGIDPANALATCRNNSMDLVPYPVTLKDRASLSIRQTRRLFVDMIRASDGSYVTLSSGVPVPNTAIYGWMPGSPDGGIGRCIGMGGPDLLFFDFNCSYTTTNAGVICVYSTLQ
;
A
#
# COMPACT_ATOMS: atom_id res chain seq x y z
N MET A 1 -31.21 -4.24 10.84
CA MET A 1 -30.27 -5.31 10.44
C MET A 1 -29.20 -4.66 9.58
N SER A 2 -27.96 -4.60 10.06
CA SER A 2 -26.82 -4.16 9.25
C SER A 2 -26.64 -5.17 8.12
N VAL A 3 -26.85 -4.76 6.88
CA VAL A 3 -26.51 -5.57 5.71
C VAL A 3 -24.99 -5.77 5.78
N GLY A 4 -24.53 -7.02 5.88
CA GLY A 4 -23.10 -7.32 5.98
C GLY A 4 -22.37 -6.74 4.77
N GLY A 5 -21.36 -5.90 5.01
CA GLY A 5 -20.53 -5.35 3.95
C GLY A 5 -19.73 -6.45 3.26
N LEU A 6 -19.66 -6.39 1.93
CA LEU A 6 -18.79 -7.27 1.16
C LEU A 6 -17.33 -6.88 1.38
N VAL A 7 -16.51 -7.80 1.89
CA VAL A 7 -15.07 -7.61 2.06
C VAL A 7 -14.34 -8.39 0.95
N LEU A 8 -13.56 -7.68 0.14
CA LEU A 8 -12.84 -8.27 -0.99
C LEU A 8 -11.35 -8.39 -0.68
N PHE A 9 -10.83 -9.62 -0.86
CA PHE A 9 -9.40 -9.89 -0.78
C PHE A 9 -8.86 -10.32 -2.16
N GLY A 10 -7.75 -9.72 -2.58
CA GLY A 10 -7.01 -10.10 -3.79
C GLY A 10 -5.78 -10.94 -3.43
N LEU A 11 -5.55 -12.04 -4.14
CA LEU A 11 -4.33 -12.82 -3.99
C LEU A 11 -3.16 -12.07 -4.64
N VAL A 12 -2.12 -11.81 -3.86
CA VAL A 12 -0.83 -11.28 -4.34
C VAL A 12 0.21 -12.37 -4.16
N THR A 13 0.95 -12.66 -5.23
CA THR A 13 2.02 -13.65 -5.26
C THR A 13 3.32 -12.98 -5.66
N GLU A 14 4.41 -13.32 -4.98
CA GLU A 14 5.75 -12.81 -5.28
C GLU A 14 6.81 -13.82 -4.83
N VAL A 15 8.02 -13.78 -5.39
CA VAL A 15 9.10 -14.70 -4.98
C VAL A 15 9.45 -14.48 -3.51
N VAL A 16 9.50 -13.21 -3.10
CA VAL A 16 9.71 -12.80 -1.71
C VAL A 16 8.86 -11.56 -1.43
N LEU A 17 7.84 -11.72 -0.59
CA LEU A 17 6.99 -10.65 -0.07
C LEU A 17 7.41 -10.34 1.37
N PRO A 18 8.25 -9.31 1.61
CA PRO A 18 8.67 -8.92 2.95
C PRO A 18 7.56 -8.16 3.66
N VAL A 19 7.06 -8.70 4.76
CA VAL A 19 5.93 -8.14 5.51
C VAL A 19 6.08 -8.38 7.01
N TRP A 20 5.38 -7.56 7.79
CA TRP A 20 5.19 -7.78 9.21
C TRP A 20 3.91 -8.56 9.44
N THR A 21 3.95 -9.60 10.27
CA THR A 21 2.77 -10.40 10.59
C THR A 21 2.57 -10.67 12.05
N VAL A 22 1.32 -10.89 12.43
CA VAL A 22 0.91 -11.44 13.73
C VAL A 22 0.23 -12.77 13.48
N GLN A 23 0.62 -13.80 14.23
CA GLN A 23 -0.02 -15.12 14.14
C GLN A 23 -1.29 -15.14 15.01
N GLU A 24 -2.41 -15.49 14.40
CA GLU A 24 -3.69 -15.69 15.09
C GLU A 24 -3.85 -17.17 15.48
N ALA A 25 -3.97 -17.42 16.77
CA ALA A 25 -4.20 -18.76 17.30
C ALA A 25 -5.67 -19.18 17.16
N GLY A 26 -5.92 -20.49 17.00
CA GLY A 26 -7.27 -21.07 17.02
C GLY A 26 -8.13 -20.74 15.79
N VAL A 27 -7.53 -20.27 14.69
CA VAL A 27 -8.23 -20.03 13.43
C VAL A 27 -8.28 -21.32 12.62
N ALA A 28 -9.49 -21.84 12.38
CA ALA A 28 -9.69 -23.17 11.78
C ALA A 28 -9.81 -23.19 10.25
N SER A 29 -9.84 -22.03 9.58
CA SER A 29 -9.99 -21.97 8.12
C SER A 29 -9.50 -20.64 7.54
N GLN A 30 -9.27 -20.64 6.23
CA GLN A 30 -8.93 -19.44 5.47
C GLN A 30 -10.00 -18.35 5.59
N VAL A 31 -11.29 -18.73 5.55
CA VAL A 31 -12.41 -17.80 5.69
C VAL A 31 -12.46 -17.20 7.10
N ALA A 32 -12.17 -18.00 8.13
CA ALA A 32 -12.05 -17.49 9.49
C ALA A 32 -10.86 -16.53 9.63
N CYS A 33 -9.74 -16.80 8.95
CA CYS A 33 -8.58 -15.90 8.91
C CYS A 33 -8.92 -14.56 8.23
N ALA A 34 -9.61 -14.61 7.08
CA ALA A 34 -10.12 -13.42 6.40
C ALA A 34 -11.04 -12.58 7.29
N SER A 35 -11.93 -13.25 8.04
CA SER A 35 -12.84 -12.60 9.00
C SER A 35 -12.09 -11.95 10.17
N ARG A 36 -11.07 -12.62 10.72
CA ARG A 36 -10.19 -12.01 11.74
C ARG A 36 -9.49 -10.76 11.20
N CYS A 37 -8.97 -10.84 9.97
CA CYS A 37 -8.32 -9.69 9.35
C CYS A 37 -9.29 -8.51 9.15
N SER A 38 -10.50 -8.76 8.64
CA SER A 38 -11.46 -7.68 8.38
C SER A 38 -11.87 -6.93 9.66
N GLN A 39 -11.96 -7.65 10.78
CA GLN A 39 -12.28 -7.12 12.11
C GLN A 39 -11.09 -6.45 12.81
N HIS A 40 -9.85 -6.74 12.41
CA HIS A 40 -8.65 -6.21 13.06
C HIS A 40 -8.29 -4.83 12.49
N ASP A 41 -8.14 -3.81 13.34
CA ASP A 41 -7.99 -2.40 12.93
C ASP A 41 -6.69 -2.09 12.16
N ALA A 42 -5.68 -2.96 12.28
CA ALA A 42 -4.40 -2.80 11.58
C ALA A 42 -4.14 -3.86 10.50
N CYS A 43 -5.06 -4.79 10.25
CA CYS A 43 -4.82 -5.87 9.29
C CYS A 43 -5.14 -5.43 7.87
N GLY A 44 -4.13 -5.43 7.00
CA GLY A 44 -4.26 -5.09 5.58
C GLY A 44 -4.37 -6.30 4.65
N GLY A 45 -4.32 -7.50 5.21
CA GLY A 45 -4.40 -8.76 4.47
C GLY A 45 -3.90 -9.91 5.33
N PHE A 46 -3.91 -11.12 4.78
CA PHE A 46 -3.53 -12.30 5.55
C PHE A 46 -2.88 -13.36 4.68
N GLN A 47 -2.11 -14.25 5.33
CA GLN A 47 -1.67 -15.51 4.74
C GLN A 47 -2.31 -16.66 5.51
N TRP A 48 -2.76 -17.66 4.75
CA TRP A 48 -3.26 -18.93 5.28
C TRP A 48 -2.40 -20.07 4.76
N ASN A 49 -1.70 -20.79 5.65
CA ASN A 49 -0.81 -21.91 5.29
C ASN A 49 -1.38 -23.25 5.79
N SER A 50 -2.57 -23.61 5.31
CA SER A 50 -3.35 -24.82 5.64
C SER A 50 -3.75 -25.02 7.11
N SER A 51 -2.98 -24.51 8.08
CA SER A 51 -3.26 -24.65 9.51
C SER A 51 -2.94 -23.40 10.35
N SER A 52 -2.26 -22.39 9.80
CA SER A 52 -1.99 -21.14 10.52
C SER A 52 -2.52 -19.92 9.78
N CYS A 53 -3.00 -18.97 10.56
CA CYS A 53 -3.46 -17.67 10.11
C CYS A 53 -2.42 -16.62 10.51
N PHE A 54 -1.85 -15.93 9.52
CA PHE A 54 -0.97 -14.79 9.75
C PHE A 54 -1.64 -13.54 9.21
N LEU A 55 -1.92 -12.59 10.09
CA LEU A 55 -2.42 -11.28 9.71
C LEU A 55 -1.24 -10.40 9.31
N VAL A 56 -1.29 -9.82 8.12
CA VAL A 56 -0.31 -8.83 7.67
C VAL A 56 -0.66 -7.48 8.28
N VAL A 57 0.30 -6.93 9.00
CA VAL A 57 0.19 -5.69 9.79
C VAL A 57 1.42 -4.81 9.52
N VAL A 58 1.60 -3.76 10.32
CA VAL A 58 2.83 -2.95 10.32
C VAL A 58 3.66 -3.21 11.57
N ALA A 59 4.96 -2.85 11.53
CA ALA A 59 5.93 -3.09 12.60
C ALA A 59 5.50 -2.60 14.00
N SER A 60 4.70 -1.53 14.07
CA SER A 60 4.26 -0.95 15.34
C SER A 60 3.16 -1.74 16.05
N VAL A 61 2.60 -2.78 15.41
CA VAL A 61 1.57 -3.62 16.04
C VAL A 61 2.22 -4.59 17.03
N PRO A 62 1.74 -4.69 18.28
CA PRO A 62 2.29 -5.62 19.26
C PRO A 62 2.31 -7.06 18.75
N GLY A 63 3.44 -7.74 18.95
CA GLY A 63 3.64 -9.12 18.46
C GLY A 63 3.93 -9.24 16.98
N ALA A 64 4.08 -8.12 16.25
CA ALA A 64 4.48 -8.15 14.84
C ALA A 64 5.88 -8.73 14.68
N VAL A 65 6.02 -9.70 13.77
CA VAL A 65 7.28 -10.33 13.40
C VAL A 65 7.54 -10.07 11.92
N ASN A 66 8.78 -9.69 11.59
CA ASN A 66 9.19 -9.52 10.20
C ASN A 66 9.45 -10.89 9.57
N GLY A 67 8.87 -11.14 8.42
CA GLY A 67 9.04 -12.38 7.68
C GLY A 67 8.94 -12.20 6.18
N ALA A 68 9.27 -13.29 5.48
CA ALA A 68 9.10 -13.39 4.04
C ALA A 68 7.99 -14.39 3.73
N MET A 69 7.03 -13.97 2.92
CA MET A 69 5.95 -14.82 2.40
C MET A 69 6.11 -14.96 0.88
N THR A 70 5.51 -16.00 0.29
CA THR A 70 5.43 -16.15 -1.18
C THR A 70 4.08 -15.70 -1.72
N ASN A 71 3.09 -15.55 -0.84
CA ASN A 71 1.75 -15.10 -1.17
C ASN A 71 1.05 -14.53 0.06
N ALA A 72 0.12 -13.61 -0.19
CA ALA A 72 -0.82 -13.10 0.80
C ALA A 72 -2.11 -12.64 0.10
N PHE A 73 -3.23 -12.75 0.81
CA PHE A 73 -4.51 -12.17 0.42
C PHE A 73 -4.57 -10.73 0.92
N ARG A 74 -4.40 -9.75 0.03
CA ARG A 74 -4.50 -8.33 0.33
C ARG A 74 -5.95 -7.91 0.47
N LEU A 75 -6.27 -7.12 1.49
CA LEU A 75 -7.53 -6.40 1.57
C LEU A 75 -7.56 -5.32 0.49
N ASN A 76 -8.45 -5.46 -0.48
CA ASN A 76 -8.53 -4.52 -1.62
C ASN A 76 -9.36 -3.28 -1.31
N SER A 77 -10.04 -3.19 -0.17
CA SER A 77 -10.59 -1.91 0.31
C SER A 77 -9.47 -1.07 0.92
N TYR A 78 -9.45 0.21 0.58
CA TYR A 78 -8.44 1.16 1.01
C TYR A 78 -9.09 2.47 1.41
N ARG A 79 -8.71 3.00 2.58
CA ARG A 79 -9.48 4.03 3.29
C ARG A 79 -10.96 3.63 3.33
N THR A 80 -11.87 4.59 3.42
CA THR A 80 -13.30 4.31 3.50
C THR A 80 -13.93 3.96 2.16
N ASN A 81 -13.45 4.53 1.04
CA ASN A 81 -14.18 4.57 -0.23
C ASN A 81 -13.32 4.23 -1.45
N TYR A 82 -12.19 3.56 -1.30
CA TYR A 82 -11.36 3.17 -2.44
C TYR A 82 -11.20 1.66 -2.55
N HIS A 83 -11.09 1.21 -3.79
CA HIS A 83 -10.60 -0.12 -4.10
C HIS A 83 -9.23 -0.06 -4.77
N LEU A 84 -8.30 -0.89 -4.28
CA LEU A 84 -6.96 -1.03 -4.83
C LEU A 84 -6.95 -1.91 -6.06
N TYR A 85 -6.27 -1.44 -7.09
CA TYR A 85 -5.94 -2.19 -8.27
C TYR A 85 -4.44 -2.07 -8.54
N GLU A 86 -3.75 -3.20 -8.68
CA GLU A 86 -2.32 -3.23 -8.98
C GLU A 86 -2.13 -3.77 -10.40
N PHE A 87 -1.48 -2.98 -11.25
CA PHE A 87 -1.12 -3.43 -12.60
C PHE A 87 0.16 -4.27 -12.55
N PRO A 88 0.34 -5.20 -13.50
CA PRO A 88 1.60 -5.90 -13.66
C PRO A 88 2.79 -4.92 -13.80
N PRO A 89 3.96 -5.23 -13.23
CA PRO A 89 5.12 -4.36 -13.34
C PRO A 89 5.54 -4.20 -14.81
N PRO A 90 5.74 -2.96 -15.30
CA PRO A 90 6.15 -2.73 -16.67
C PRO A 90 7.60 -3.20 -16.90
N PRO A 91 7.92 -3.90 -18.02
CA PRO A 91 9.24 -4.48 -18.25
C PRO A 91 10.40 -3.48 -18.24
N GLY A 92 10.16 -2.24 -18.67
CA GLY A 92 11.16 -1.16 -18.71
C GLY A 92 11.21 -0.30 -17.44
N GLY A 93 10.42 -0.64 -16.42
CA GLY A 93 10.18 0.22 -15.27
C GLY A 93 9.21 1.36 -15.58
N ILE A 94 8.97 2.19 -14.57
CA ILE A 94 8.03 3.31 -14.66
C ILE A 94 8.48 4.48 -13.79
N ASP A 95 8.09 5.69 -14.19
CA ASP A 95 8.22 6.93 -13.42
C ASP A 95 6.83 7.41 -12.93
N PRO A 96 6.76 8.36 -11.98
CA PRO A 96 5.50 8.85 -11.42
C PRO A 96 4.53 9.43 -12.43
N ALA A 97 5.02 10.17 -13.43
CA ALA A 97 4.15 10.81 -14.40
C ALA A 97 3.46 9.74 -15.25
N ASN A 98 4.20 8.73 -15.68
CA ASN A 98 3.66 7.58 -16.39
C ASN A 98 2.76 6.72 -15.51
N ALA A 99 3.08 6.50 -14.23
CA ALA A 99 2.20 5.77 -13.31
C ALA A 99 0.86 6.49 -13.09
N LEU A 100 0.89 7.81 -12.90
CA LEU A 100 -0.32 8.63 -12.82
C LEU A 100 -1.12 8.58 -14.12
N ALA A 101 -0.46 8.70 -15.27
CA ALA A 101 -1.10 8.58 -16.57
C ALA A 101 -1.73 7.19 -16.79
N THR A 102 -1.06 6.10 -16.36
CA THR A 102 -1.61 4.75 -16.40
C THR A 102 -2.91 4.66 -15.60
N CYS A 103 -2.94 5.17 -14.36
CA CYS A 103 -4.17 5.18 -13.57
C CYS A 103 -5.28 5.99 -14.27
N ARG A 104 -4.97 7.22 -14.71
CA ARG A 104 -5.95 8.11 -15.35
C ARG A 104 -6.52 7.57 -16.65
N ASN A 105 -5.68 6.95 -17.48
CA ASN A 105 -6.11 6.32 -18.73
C ASN A 105 -7.07 5.14 -18.50
N ASN A 106 -7.10 4.61 -17.27
CA ASN A 106 -8.04 3.56 -16.84
C ASN A 106 -9.16 4.10 -15.94
N SER A 107 -9.40 5.43 -15.95
CA SER A 107 -10.42 6.08 -15.10
C SER A 107 -10.22 5.84 -13.61
N MET A 108 -8.96 5.74 -13.18
CA MET A 108 -8.53 5.56 -11.81
C MET A 108 -7.59 6.69 -11.39
N ASP A 109 -7.38 6.83 -10.09
CA ASP A 109 -6.40 7.73 -9.52
C ASP A 109 -5.16 6.96 -9.07
N LEU A 110 -4.01 7.64 -9.04
CA LEU A 110 -2.84 7.10 -8.36
C LEU A 110 -3.14 7.01 -6.86
N VAL A 111 -2.64 5.96 -6.19
CA VAL A 111 -2.95 5.74 -4.78
C VAL A 111 -2.51 6.93 -3.91
N PRO A 112 -3.41 7.51 -3.08
CA PRO A 112 -3.01 8.57 -2.16
C PRO A 112 -2.25 7.97 -0.97
N TYR A 113 -1.69 8.81 -0.09
CA TYR A 113 -0.99 8.36 1.12
C TYR A 113 -1.90 7.52 2.05
N PRO A 114 -1.38 6.54 2.79
CA PRO A 114 -2.18 5.78 3.75
C PRO A 114 -2.51 6.61 4.99
N VAL A 115 -3.72 6.44 5.55
CA VAL A 115 -4.18 7.21 6.73
C VAL A 115 -4.18 6.33 7.98
N THR A 116 -4.44 5.03 7.81
CA THR A 116 -4.54 4.07 8.92
C THR A 116 -3.42 3.02 8.88
N LEU A 117 -3.21 2.31 9.99
CA LEU A 117 -2.29 1.16 10.02
C LEU A 117 -2.74 0.07 9.04
N LYS A 118 -4.06 -0.12 8.89
CA LYS A 118 -4.66 -1.03 7.91
C LYS A 118 -4.34 -0.64 6.47
N ASP A 119 -4.48 0.63 6.11
CA ASP A 119 -4.09 1.15 4.79
C ASP A 119 -2.61 0.85 4.47
N ARG A 120 -1.74 1.10 5.46
CA ARG A 120 -0.31 0.82 5.34
C ARG A 120 -0.04 -0.68 5.16
N ALA A 121 -0.66 -1.51 5.99
CA ALA A 121 -0.51 -2.95 5.87
C ALA A 121 -1.01 -3.44 4.50
N SER A 122 -2.13 -2.92 3.98
CA SER A 122 -2.66 -3.30 2.65
C SER A 122 -1.67 -2.96 1.55
N LEU A 123 -1.09 -1.77 1.56
CA LEU A 123 -0.08 -1.35 0.57
C LEU A 123 1.28 -2.04 0.73
N SER A 124 1.56 -2.64 1.90
CA SER A 124 2.74 -3.49 2.09
C SER A 124 2.67 -4.79 1.26
N ILE A 125 1.46 -5.25 0.95
CA ILE A 125 1.21 -6.44 0.13
C ILE A 125 1.10 -6.04 -1.34
N ARG A 126 2.19 -6.21 -2.09
CA ARG A 126 2.33 -5.78 -3.48
C ARG A 126 3.36 -6.63 -4.21
N GLN A 127 3.28 -6.66 -5.54
CA GLN A 127 4.19 -7.42 -6.39
C GLN A 127 5.57 -6.77 -6.51
N THR A 128 5.64 -5.45 -6.32
CA THR A 128 6.89 -4.69 -6.46
C THR A 128 7.41 -4.21 -5.12
N ARG A 129 8.73 -3.98 -5.02
CA ARG A 129 9.36 -3.54 -3.76
C ARG A 129 8.93 -2.15 -3.34
N ARG A 130 8.45 -1.31 -4.26
CA ARG A 130 8.08 0.08 -4.06
C ARG A 130 6.82 0.43 -4.85
N LEU A 131 6.19 1.54 -4.51
CA LEU A 131 5.13 2.15 -5.30
C LEU A 131 5.28 3.67 -5.30
N PHE A 132 4.66 4.32 -6.28
CA PHE A 132 4.46 5.76 -6.28
C PHE A 132 3.13 6.10 -5.62
N VAL A 133 3.09 7.23 -4.93
CA VAL A 133 1.87 7.79 -4.33
C VAL A 133 1.52 9.10 -5.01
N ASP A 134 0.25 9.47 -4.97
CA ASP A 134 -0.25 10.75 -5.47
C ASP A 134 0.20 11.91 -4.57
N MET A 135 1.49 12.21 -4.57
CA MET A 135 2.12 13.23 -3.74
C MET A 135 3.41 13.76 -4.38
N ILE A 136 3.59 15.08 -4.30
CA ILE A 136 4.77 15.82 -4.72
C ILE A 136 5.12 16.88 -3.67
N ARG A 137 6.42 17.14 -3.49
CA ARG A 137 6.92 18.23 -2.65
C ARG A 137 6.86 19.55 -3.41
N ALA A 138 6.09 20.50 -2.90
CA ALA A 138 5.96 21.86 -3.44
C ALA A 138 7.23 22.70 -3.20
N SER A 139 7.29 23.88 -3.83
CA SER A 139 8.44 24.79 -3.76
C SER A 139 8.66 25.40 -2.37
N ASP A 140 7.59 25.54 -1.58
CA ASP A 140 7.64 25.99 -0.18
C ASP A 140 7.98 24.87 0.80
N GLY A 141 8.27 23.66 0.30
CA GLY A 141 8.60 22.48 1.08
C GLY A 141 7.39 21.72 1.63
N SER A 142 6.16 22.22 1.43
CA SER A 142 4.94 21.49 1.75
C SER A 142 4.72 20.32 0.78
N TYR A 143 3.72 19.48 1.07
CA TYR A 143 3.35 18.38 0.20
C TYR A 143 1.95 18.62 -0.36
N VAL A 144 1.78 18.33 -1.64
CA VAL A 144 0.51 18.42 -2.34
C VAL A 144 0.28 17.15 -3.16
N THR A 145 -0.96 16.87 -3.55
CA THR A 145 -1.26 15.78 -4.47
C THR A 145 -0.62 16.05 -5.83
N LEU A 146 0.02 15.03 -6.42
CA LEU A 146 0.63 15.15 -7.75
C LEU A 146 -0.44 15.39 -8.84
N SER A 147 -1.61 14.82 -8.64
CA SER A 147 -2.74 14.84 -9.57
C SER A 147 -3.45 16.20 -9.65
N SER A 148 -3.56 16.91 -8.52
CA SER A 148 -4.49 18.03 -8.35
C SER A 148 -3.92 19.23 -7.59
N GLY A 149 -2.73 19.11 -6.98
CA GLY A 149 -2.13 20.18 -6.18
C GLY A 149 -2.84 20.47 -4.85
N VAL A 150 -3.71 19.57 -4.40
CA VAL A 150 -4.41 19.70 -3.11
C VAL A 150 -3.43 19.47 -1.97
N PRO A 151 -3.41 20.30 -0.91
CA PRO A 151 -2.53 20.10 0.23
C PRO A 151 -2.65 18.73 0.89
N VAL A 152 -1.51 18.11 1.12
CA VAL A 152 -1.37 16.90 1.92
C VAL A 152 -1.02 17.32 3.37
N PRO A 153 -1.72 16.79 4.39
CA PRO A 153 -1.38 17.06 5.78
C PRO A 153 0.06 16.65 6.11
N ASN A 154 0.77 17.46 6.89
CA ASN A 154 2.14 17.13 7.32
C ASN A 154 2.23 15.82 8.12
N THR A 155 1.12 15.37 8.71
CA THR A 155 1.01 14.09 9.44
C THR A 155 0.93 12.87 8.52
N ALA A 156 0.78 13.06 7.21
CA ALA A 156 0.74 11.96 6.24
C ALA A 156 2.04 11.15 6.22
N ILE A 157 3.17 11.82 6.47
CA ILE A 157 4.49 11.19 6.43
C ILE A 157 4.90 10.80 7.85
N TYR A 158 4.79 9.51 8.16
CA TYR A 158 5.14 8.95 9.47
C TYR A 158 6.61 8.50 9.58
N GLY A 159 7.36 8.51 8.48
CA GLY A 159 8.75 8.09 8.48
C GLY A 159 9.35 8.00 7.09
N TRP A 160 10.62 8.34 7.00
CA TRP A 160 11.40 8.28 5.78
C TRP A 160 12.29 7.04 5.76
N MET A 161 12.52 6.49 4.58
CA MET A 161 13.62 5.56 4.39
C MET A 161 14.96 6.26 4.69
N PRO A 162 15.97 5.52 5.16
CA PRO A 162 17.30 6.07 5.35
C PRO A 162 17.80 6.78 4.09
N GLY A 163 18.21 8.04 4.23
CA GLY A 163 18.66 8.89 3.12
C GLY A 163 17.57 9.75 2.48
N SER A 164 16.31 9.67 2.92
CA SER A 164 15.23 10.59 2.53
C SER A 164 14.76 11.46 3.71
N PRO A 165 14.20 12.65 3.46
CA PRO A 165 14.10 13.28 2.14
C PRO A 165 15.46 13.82 1.68
N ASP A 166 15.76 13.73 0.38
CA ASP A 166 16.98 14.23 -0.26
C ASP A 166 16.90 15.74 -0.60
N GLY A 167 16.20 16.51 0.25
CA GLY A 167 16.21 17.98 0.27
C GLY A 167 15.64 18.74 -0.94
N GLY A 168 15.36 18.09 -2.08
CA GLY A 168 14.94 18.74 -3.32
C GLY A 168 13.49 19.23 -3.37
N ILE A 169 13.23 20.34 -4.07
CA ILE A 169 11.88 20.78 -4.44
C ILE A 169 11.38 20.02 -5.68
N GLY A 170 10.06 19.91 -5.86
CA GLY A 170 9.48 19.23 -7.02
C GLY A 170 9.78 17.74 -7.06
N ARG A 171 10.09 17.13 -5.91
CA ARG A 171 10.37 15.70 -5.78
C ARG A 171 9.05 14.94 -5.66
N CYS A 172 8.89 13.91 -6.48
CA CYS A 172 7.78 12.98 -6.37
C CYS A 172 8.02 12.00 -5.22
N ILE A 173 6.93 11.49 -4.66
CA ILE A 173 6.97 10.69 -3.44
C ILE A 173 6.52 9.26 -3.74
N GLY A 174 7.15 8.32 -3.05
CA GLY A 174 6.86 6.90 -3.13
C GLY A 174 6.98 6.25 -1.76
N MET A 175 6.57 4.98 -1.68
CA MET A 175 6.69 4.19 -0.46
C MET A 175 7.23 2.79 -0.76
N GLY A 176 7.92 2.18 0.21
CA GLY A 176 8.55 0.89 -0.03
C GLY A 176 9.03 0.16 1.21
N GLY A 177 9.56 -1.04 0.99
CA GLY A 177 9.99 -1.94 2.06
C GLY A 177 8.84 -2.55 2.87
N PRO A 178 9.15 -3.38 3.89
CA PRO A 178 8.18 -3.98 4.80
C PRO A 178 7.53 -2.94 5.73
N ASP A 179 8.26 -1.87 6.08
CA ASP A 179 7.76 -0.79 6.94
C ASP A 179 6.91 0.25 6.20
N LEU A 180 6.87 0.13 4.87
CA LEU A 180 6.21 1.07 3.95
C LEU A 180 6.65 2.52 4.20
N LEU A 181 7.96 2.76 4.32
CA LEU A 181 8.48 4.10 4.58
C LEU A 181 8.48 4.94 3.31
N PHE A 182 8.36 6.26 3.50
CA PHE A 182 8.36 7.23 2.40
C PHE A 182 9.78 7.44 1.85
N PHE A 183 9.85 7.77 0.58
CA PHE A 183 11.07 8.24 -0.06
C PHE A 183 10.72 9.23 -1.17
N ASP A 184 11.65 10.13 -1.44
CA ASP A 184 11.53 11.16 -2.46
C ASP A 184 12.54 10.92 -3.59
N PHE A 185 12.19 11.37 -4.79
CA PHE A 185 13.02 11.15 -5.97
C PHE A 185 12.62 12.13 -7.08
N ASN A 186 13.46 12.22 -8.11
CA ASN A 186 13.14 13.03 -9.29
C ASN A 186 11.90 12.44 -9.99
N CYS A 187 10.91 13.27 -10.31
CA CYS A 187 9.70 12.82 -11.01
C CYS A 187 9.96 12.18 -12.39
N SER A 188 11.14 12.35 -12.97
CA SER A 188 11.55 11.65 -14.20
C SER A 188 12.31 10.34 -13.95
N TYR A 189 12.46 9.91 -12.70
CA TYR A 189 13.20 8.69 -12.36
C TYR A 189 12.38 7.45 -12.68
N THR A 190 12.81 6.71 -13.69
CA THR A 190 12.24 5.43 -14.09
C THR A 190 12.89 4.28 -13.32
N THR A 191 12.10 3.34 -12.80
CA THR A 191 12.63 2.17 -12.09
C THR A 191 11.77 0.93 -12.29
N THR A 192 12.40 -0.25 -12.33
CA THR A 192 11.74 -1.56 -12.34
C THR A 192 11.36 -2.04 -10.95
N ASN A 193 11.82 -1.34 -9.90
CA ASN A 193 11.52 -1.70 -8.51
C ASN A 193 10.20 -1.13 -7.99
N ALA A 194 9.52 -0.29 -8.79
CA ALA A 194 8.24 0.33 -8.45
C ALA A 194 7.12 -0.17 -9.36
N GLY A 195 5.97 -0.48 -8.77
CA GLY A 195 4.77 -0.88 -9.49
C GLY A 195 3.73 0.24 -9.54
N VAL A 196 2.64 -0.02 -10.26
CA VAL A 196 1.51 0.90 -10.40
C VAL A 196 0.34 0.36 -9.61
N ILE A 197 0.06 1.03 -8.49
CA ILE A 197 -1.14 0.77 -7.69
C ILE A 197 -2.06 1.98 -7.83
N CYS A 198 -3.23 1.73 -8.40
CA CYS A 198 -4.27 2.73 -8.60
C CYS A 198 -5.42 2.48 -7.62
N VAL A 199 -6.24 3.52 -7.45
CA VAL A 199 -7.50 3.46 -6.72
C VAL A 199 -8.64 3.94 -7.60
N TYR A 200 -9.80 3.34 -7.44
CA TYR A 200 -11.05 3.94 -7.91
C TYR A 200 -11.97 4.20 -6.73
N SER A 201 -12.70 5.31 -6.80
CA SER A 201 -13.69 5.68 -5.79
C SER A 201 -14.90 4.76 -5.92
N THR A 202 -15.28 4.11 -4.83
CA THR A 202 -16.59 3.46 -4.73
C THR A 202 -17.59 4.53 -4.36
N LEU A 203 -18.53 4.82 -5.26
CA LEU A 203 -19.73 5.56 -4.89
C LEU A 203 -20.45 4.75 -3.80
N GLN A 204 -20.65 5.37 -2.63
CA GLN A 204 -21.53 4.84 -1.59
C GLN A 204 -22.99 5.04 -2.01
#